data_AF-A0A432R2J9-F1
#
_entry.id   AF-A0A432R2J9-F1
#
_cell.length_a   1.000
_cell.length_b   1.000
_cell.length_c   1.000
_cell.angle_alpha   90.00
_cell.angle_beta   90.00
_cell.angle_gamma   90.00
#
_symmetry.space_group_name_H-M   'P 1'
#
loop_
_entity.id
_entity.type
_entity.pdbx_description
1 polymer ?
#
loop_
_entity_poly.entity_id
_entity_poly.type
_entity_poly.pdbx_seq_one_letter_code
_entity_poly.pdbx_strand_id
1 'polypeptide(L)'
;MKKTLVWGFEWESQIEAIKNIHHKGLIEVKGWVISPSQQSRVINGLDMINIRYLRLEKHNFSGKAHYLYDDVKTACLEKFIEMYSRNHFTESFDYIDFLQAFNLFYDYFATLLIERNIELILFSYLPHFGDDLILYTLAKKLGVTTVIYYQSHIPNRLYYMLDMDDYGRFETIPLRFDHPYISIEKKYEKEHFYMKKKRLDVPCTPRFLKEIRRIVFRRRNRIGFLNALKLQRDCIRYKKNLKKHSINHIDFRRG
;
A
#
# COMPACT_ATOMS: atom_id res chain seq x y z
N MET A 1 2.74 -24.03 15.14
CA MET A 1 3.45 -23.07 14.26
C MET A 1 2.41 -22.42 13.37
N LYS A 2 2.31 -21.09 13.33
CA LYS A 2 1.25 -20.41 12.56
C LYS A 2 1.62 -20.35 11.07
N LYS A 3 0.71 -20.81 10.21
CA LYS A 3 0.79 -20.66 8.75
C LYS A 3 0.64 -19.19 8.37
N THR A 4 1.67 -18.63 7.77
CA THR A 4 1.86 -17.18 7.68
C THR A 4 1.95 -16.71 6.24
N LEU A 5 1.19 -15.66 5.94
CA LEU A 5 1.35 -14.84 4.73
C LEU A 5 2.16 -13.59 5.09
N VAL A 6 3.19 -13.30 4.31
CA VAL A 6 4.03 -12.10 4.50
C VAL A 6 3.75 -11.10 3.39
N TRP A 7 3.53 -9.83 3.75
CA TRP A 7 3.21 -8.74 2.81
C TRP A 7 4.26 -7.62 2.88
N GLY A 8 5.08 -7.53 1.83
CA GLY A 8 6.22 -6.62 1.69
C GLY A 8 7.50 -7.18 2.31
N PHE A 9 8.11 -6.44 3.25
CA PHE A 9 9.43 -6.77 3.85
C PHE A 9 10.54 -6.90 2.78
N GLU A 10 10.80 -5.82 2.06
CA GLU A 10 11.63 -5.83 0.84
C GLU A 10 13.13 -5.62 1.08
N TRP A 11 13.51 -5.14 2.26
CA TRP A 11 14.91 -4.81 2.57
C TRP A 11 15.66 -6.06 3.00
N GLU A 12 16.97 -6.11 2.74
CA GLU A 12 17.79 -7.30 3.03
C GLU A 12 17.64 -7.79 4.48
N SER A 13 17.79 -6.86 5.43
CA SER A 13 17.65 -7.15 6.86
C SER A 13 16.26 -7.64 7.24
N GLN A 14 15.21 -7.15 6.55
CA GLN A 14 13.84 -7.59 6.76
C GLN A 14 13.63 -9.01 6.23
N ILE A 15 14.16 -9.30 5.03
CA ILE A 15 14.09 -10.64 4.42
C ILE A 15 14.78 -11.65 5.33
N GLU A 16 15.99 -11.33 5.80
CA GLU A 16 16.77 -12.18 6.68
C GLU A 16 16.07 -12.41 8.02
N ALA A 17 15.47 -11.37 8.61
CA ALA A 17 14.70 -11.49 9.84
C ALA A 17 13.52 -12.47 9.70
N ILE A 18 12.74 -12.36 8.62
CA ILE A 18 11.60 -13.26 8.35
C ILE A 18 12.08 -14.71 8.11
N LYS A 19 13.16 -14.91 7.35
CA LYS A 19 13.77 -16.24 7.17
C LYS A 19 14.24 -16.84 8.48
N ASN A 20 14.86 -16.04 9.34
CA ASN A 20 15.35 -16.50 10.63
C ASN A 20 14.22 -16.95 11.56
N ILE A 21 13.11 -16.20 11.64
CA ILE A 21 11.96 -16.64 12.45
C ILE A 21 11.25 -17.87 11.85
N HIS A 22 11.29 -18.03 10.53
CA HIS A 22 10.81 -19.23 9.86
C HIS A 22 11.69 -20.45 10.18
N HIS A 23 13.01 -20.34 10.03
CA HIS A 23 13.96 -21.42 10.34
C HIS A 23 13.92 -21.83 11.82
N LYS A 24 13.64 -20.88 12.72
CA LYS A 24 13.42 -21.16 14.15
C LYS A 24 12.08 -21.85 14.46
N GLY A 25 11.23 -22.09 13.45
CA GLY A 25 9.93 -22.76 13.62
C GLY A 25 8.85 -21.91 14.30
N LEU A 26 9.06 -20.59 14.44
CA LEU A 26 8.07 -19.69 15.04
C LEU A 26 6.88 -19.47 14.09
N ILE A 27 7.17 -19.37 12.78
CA ILE A 27 6.18 -19.22 11.72
C ILE A 27 6.46 -20.16 10.54
N GLU A 28 5.41 -20.54 9.82
CA GLU A 28 5.53 -21.26 8.56
C GLU A 28 5.16 -20.33 7.40
N VAL A 29 6.12 -19.90 6.58
CA VAL A 29 5.81 -18.98 5.46
C VAL A 29 5.16 -19.75 4.31
N LYS A 30 3.84 -19.58 4.18
CA LYS A 30 3.03 -20.19 3.12
C LYS A 30 2.95 -19.34 1.86
N GLY A 31 3.26 -18.06 1.95
CA GLY A 31 3.34 -17.15 0.82
C GLY A 31 3.99 -15.84 1.22
N TRP A 32 4.70 -15.21 0.29
CA TRP A 32 5.36 -13.95 0.54
C TRP A 32 5.15 -12.99 -0.63
N VAL A 33 4.22 -12.05 -0.47
CA VAL A 33 3.92 -11.02 -1.46
C VAL A 33 5.00 -9.94 -1.40
N ILE A 34 5.78 -9.81 -2.46
CA ILE A 34 6.96 -8.94 -2.52
C ILE A 34 7.18 -8.40 -3.93
N SER A 35 7.99 -7.35 -4.08
CA SER A 35 8.38 -6.86 -5.40
C SER A 35 9.06 -7.95 -6.26
N PRO A 36 8.84 -7.96 -7.59
CA PRO A 36 9.34 -9.02 -8.47
C PRO A 36 10.86 -9.22 -8.40
N SER A 37 11.62 -8.15 -8.17
CA SER A 37 13.08 -8.19 -8.06
C SER A 37 13.58 -9.00 -6.86
N GLN A 38 12.74 -9.17 -5.83
CA GLN A 38 13.07 -9.92 -4.62
C GLN A 38 12.38 -11.29 -4.57
N GLN A 39 11.47 -11.60 -5.52
CA GLN A 39 10.59 -12.77 -5.46
C GLN A 39 11.35 -14.11 -5.37
N SER A 40 12.44 -14.27 -6.11
CA SER A 40 13.27 -15.49 -6.09
C SER A 40 14.06 -15.67 -4.79
N ARG A 41 14.16 -14.62 -3.97
CA ARG A 41 14.96 -14.60 -2.76
C ARG A 41 14.15 -14.98 -1.53
N VAL A 42 12.83 -15.10 -1.66
CA VAL A 42 11.90 -15.34 -0.55
C VAL A 42 11.21 -16.70 -0.66
N ILE A 43 10.66 -17.16 0.46
CA ILE A 43 9.95 -18.44 0.55
C ILE A 43 8.57 -18.27 -0.09
N ASN A 44 8.23 -19.09 -1.08
CA ASN A 44 6.93 -19.07 -1.76
C ASN A 44 6.53 -17.67 -2.27
N GLY A 45 7.46 -16.99 -2.94
CA GLY A 45 7.32 -15.61 -3.41
C GLY A 45 6.16 -15.39 -4.37
N LEU A 46 5.34 -14.38 -4.09
CA LEU A 46 4.21 -13.92 -4.89
C LEU A 46 4.49 -12.51 -5.41
N ASP A 47 4.19 -12.27 -6.68
CA ASP A 47 4.51 -11.00 -7.35
C ASP A 47 3.49 -9.90 -6.95
N MET A 48 3.94 -8.98 -6.10
CA MET A 48 3.14 -7.84 -5.64
C MET A 48 2.72 -6.91 -6.78
N ILE A 49 3.56 -6.73 -7.81
CA ILE A 49 3.22 -5.88 -8.96
C ILE A 49 2.11 -6.55 -9.76
N ASN A 50 2.20 -7.85 -10.03
CA ASN A 50 1.14 -8.52 -10.77
C ASN A 50 -0.19 -8.50 -10.01
N ILE A 51 -0.17 -8.70 -8.69
CA ILE A 51 -1.36 -8.56 -7.86
C ILE A 51 -1.91 -7.13 -7.98
N ARG A 52 -1.11 -6.11 -7.64
CA ARG A 52 -1.56 -4.71 -7.58
C ARG A 52 -2.06 -4.17 -8.92
N TYR A 53 -1.55 -4.66 -10.05
CA TYR A 53 -1.98 -4.23 -11.38
C TYR A 53 -3.05 -5.15 -12.01
N LEU A 54 -3.67 -6.05 -11.22
CA LEU A 54 -4.67 -7.02 -11.69
C LEU A 54 -4.16 -7.85 -12.88
N ARG A 55 -2.88 -8.25 -12.83
CA ARG A 55 -2.24 -9.20 -13.74
C ARG A 55 -2.21 -10.58 -13.10
N LEU A 56 -3.33 -10.95 -12.49
CA LEU A 56 -3.52 -12.23 -11.87
C LEU A 56 -3.62 -13.28 -12.98
N GLU A 57 -3.08 -14.47 -12.73
CA GLU A 57 -3.29 -15.61 -13.63
C GLU A 57 -4.80 -15.87 -13.73
N LYS A 58 -5.26 -16.15 -14.96
CA LYS A 58 -6.66 -16.45 -15.19
C LYS A 58 -6.98 -17.76 -14.47
N HIS A 59 -7.77 -17.65 -13.41
CA HIS A 59 -8.34 -18.77 -12.70
C HIS A 59 -9.86 -18.68 -12.74
N ASN A 60 -10.53 -19.81 -12.59
CA ASN A 60 -11.97 -19.82 -12.42
C ASN A 60 -12.29 -19.18 -11.07
N PHE A 61 -13.39 -18.43 -11.03
CA PHE A 61 -13.92 -17.89 -9.79
C PHE A 61 -14.06 -19.00 -8.75
N SER A 62 -13.45 -18.81 -7.57
CA SER A 62 -13.41 -19.85 -6.54
C SER A 62 -14.71 -19.91 -5.72
N GLY A 63 -15.36 -18.76 -5.51
CA GLY A 63 -16.50 -18.63 -4.60
C GLY A 63 -16.15 -18.83 -3.13
N LYS A 64 -14.86 -18.91 -2.78
CA LYS A 64 -14.43 -19.10 -1.39
C LYS A 64 -14.79 -17.87 -0.56
N ALA A 65 -15.21 -18.13 0.67
CA ALA A 65 -15.72 -17.12 1.58
C ALA A 65 -16.87 -16.26 1.01
N HIS A 66 -17.64 -16.73 0.02
CA HIS A 66 -18.71 -15.91 -0.57
C HIS A 66 -19.74 -15.42 0.47
N TYR A 67 -19.96 -16.19 1.54
CA TYR A 67 -20.81 -15.81 2.67
C TYR A 67 -20.36 -14.54 3.43
N LEU A 68 -19.11 -14.09 3.25
CA LEU A 68 -18.57 -12.84 3.83
C LEU A 68 -18.55 -11.67 2.83
N TYR A 69 -18.97 -11.89 1.58
CA TYR A 69 -18.73 -10.92 0.50
C TYR A 69 -19.40 -9.58 0.78
N ASP A 70 -20.68 -9.58 1.13
CA ASP A 70 -21.44 -8.35 1.41
C ASP A 70 -20.89 -7.61 2.63
N ASP A 71 -20.45 -8.36 3.64
CA ASP A 71 -19.83 -7.86 4.86
C ASP A 71 -18.51 -7.12 4.57
N VAL A 72 -17.62 -7.74 3.78
CA VAL A 72 -16.33 -7.14 3.41
C VAL A 72 -16.52 -5.97 2.45
N LYS A 73 -17.42 -6.12 1.48
CA LYS A 73 -17.78 -5.05 0.53
C LYS A 73 -18.29 -3.82 1.27
N THR A 74 -19.25 -3.99 2.18
CA THR A 74 -19.79 -2.89 3.00
C THR A 74 -18.70 -2.25 3.86
N ALA A 75 -17.79 -3.05 4.43
CA ALA A 75 -16.76 -2.55 5.33
C ALA A 75 -15.66 -1.72 4.63
N CYS A 76 -15.31 -2.03 3.37
CA CYS A 76 -14.12 -1.41 2.76
C CYS A 76 -14.22 -0.99 1.28
N LEU A 77 -15.32 -1.21 0.55
CA LEU A 77 -15.38 -0.88 -0.89
C LEU A 77 -15.11 0.60 -1.17
N GLU A 78 -15.73 1.52 -0.43
CA GLU A 78 -15.56 2.97 -0.66
C GLU A 78 -14.12 3.41 -0.41
N LYS A 79 -13.54 2.96 0.72
CA LYS A 79 -12.12 3.20 1.05
C LYS A 79 -11.19 2.57 0.03
N PHE A 80 -11.52 1.38 -0.47
CA PHE A 80 -10.78 0.74 -1.56
C PHE A 80 -10.79 1.62 -2.82
N ILE A 81 -11.95 2.12 -3.24
CA ILE A 81 -12.07 3.00 -4.42
C ILE A 81 -11.23 4.26 -4.23
N GLU A 82 -11.34 4.90 -3.06
CA GLU A 82 -10.54 6.09 -2.73
C GLU A 82 -9.04 5.78 -2.81
N MET A 83 -8.59 4.71 -2.17
CA MET A 83 -7.18 4.36 -2.13
C MET A 83 -6.63 3.96 -3.48
N TYR A 84 -7.36 3.10 -4.20
CA TYR A 84 -6.94 2.47 -5.44
C TYR A 84 -7.02 3.42 -6.64
N SER A 85 -7.97 4.36 -6.64
CA SER A 85 -8.11 5.39 -7.69
C SER A 85 -6.89 6.33 -7.81
N ARG A 86 -6.06 6.41 -6.76
CA ARG A 86 -4.80 7.18 -6.74
C ARG A 86 -3.73 6.59 -7.65
N ASN A 87 -3.92 5.36 -8.14
CA ASN A 87 -2.99 4.73 -9.06
C ASN A 87 -3.20 5.25 -10.49
N HIS A 88 -2.12 5.67 -11.17
CA HIS A 88 -2.22 6.24 -12.52
C HIS A 88 -2.90 5.35 -13.57
N PHE A 89 -2.90 4.02 -13.40
CA PHE A 89 -3.52 3.12 -14.38
C PHE A 89 -5.04 2.96 -14.21
N THR A 90 -5.61 3.47 -13.13
CA THR A 90 -7.05 3.45 -12.84
C THR A 90 -7.74 4.77 -13.15
N GLU A 91 -7.04 5.73 -13.77
CA GLU A 91 -7.59 7.07 -14.06
C GLU A 91 -8.84 7.07 -14.95
N SER A 92 -9.05 6.00 -15.71
CA SER A 92 -10.23 5.81 -16.56
C SER A 92 -11.26 4.84 -16.00
N PHE A 93 -11.02 4.29 -14.81
CA PHE A 93 -11.95 3.34 -14.21
C PHE A 93 -13.23 4.08 -13.81
N ASP A 94 -14.37 3.53 -14.20
CA ASP A 94 -15.63 3.91 -13.60
C ASP A 94 -15.92 3.08 -12.33
N TYR A 95 -17.06 3.31 -11.70
CA TYR A 95 -17.46 2.56 -10.51
C TYR A 95 -17.54 1.05 -10.76
N ILE A 96 -18.01 0.63 -11.94
CA ILE A 96 -18.13 -0.79 -12.29
C ILE A 96 -16.73 -1.40 -12.44
N ASP A 97 -15.79 -0.70 -13.07
CA ASP A 97 -14.40 -1.16 -13.15
C ASP A 97 -13.78 -1.34 -11.77
N PHE A 98 -14.01 -0.41 -10.84
CA PHE A 98 -13.56 -0.56 -9.46
C PHE A 98 -14.24 -1.72 -8.76
N LEU A 99 -15.55 -1.92 -8.94
CA LEU A 99 -16.27 -3.04 -8.37
C LEU A 99 -15.73 -4.38 -8.90
N GLN A 100 -15.41 -4.46 -10.19
CA GLN A 100 -14.79 -5.65 -10.77
C GLN A 100 -13.38 -5.88 -10.23
N ALA A 101 -12.57 -4.83 -10.11
CA ALA A 101 -11.26 -4.91 -9.46
C ALA A 101 -11.37 -5.44 -8.02
N PHE A 102 -12.33 -4.90 -7.25
CA PHE A 102 -12.63 -5.35 -5.90
C PHE A 102 -12.98 -6.85 -5.88
N ASN A 103 -13.87 -7.30 -6.77
CA ASN A 103 -14.29 -8.70 -6.85
C ASN A 103 -13.12 -9.65 -7.15
N LEU A 104 -12.24 -9.26 -8.07
CA LEU A 104 -11.05 -10.03 -8.42
C LEU A 104 -10.09 -10.13 -7.23
N PHE A 105 -9.83 -9.02 -6.53
CA PHE A 105 -9.01 -9.04 -5.32
C PHE A 105 -9.65 -9.88 -4.22
N TYR A 106 -10.95 -9.74 -4.00
CA TYR A 106 -11.69 -10.51 -3.01
C TYR A 106 -11.54 -12.01 -3.23
N ASP A 107 -11.87 -12.49 -4.43
CA ASP A 107 -11.82 -13.93 -4.75
C ASP A 107 -10.38 -14.46 -4.69
N TYR A 108 -9.42 -13.69 -5.21
CA TYR A 108 -8.01 -14.04 -5.15
C TYR A 108 -7.50 -14.19 -3.71
N PHE A 109 -7.77 -13.20 -2.85
CA PHE A 109 -7.31 -13.26 -1.46
C PHE A 109 -8.08 -14.29 -0.64
N ALA A 110 -9.39 -14.47 -0.87
CA ALA A 110 -10.16 -15.53 -0.23
C ALA A 110 -9.58 -16.91 -0.56
N THR A 111 -9.26 -17.13 -1.84
CA THR A 111 -8.60 -18.35 -2.31
C THR A 111 -7.26 -18.54 -1.65
N LEU A 112 -6.40 -17.51 -1.68
CA LEU A 112 -5.07 -17.55 -1.12
C LEU A 112 -5.08 -17.88 0.39
N LEU A 113 -5.95 -17.22 1.15
CA LEU A 113 -6.03 -17.40 2.60
C LEU A 113 -6.57 -18.79 2.96
N ILE A 114 -7.64 -19.25 2.29
CA ILE A 114 -8.31 -20.51 2.62
C ILE A 114 -7.49 -21.71 2.15
N GLU A 115 -7.03 -21.73 0.90
CA GLU A 115 -6.30 -22.91 0.37
C GLU A 115 -4.96 -23.12 1.05
N ARG A 116 -4.27 -22.03 1.40
CA ARG A 116 -3.01 -22.11 2.13
C ARG A 116 -3.20 -22.24 3.63
N ASN A 117 -4.44 -22.24 4.12
CA ASN A 117 -4.81 -22.27 5.54
C ASN A 117 -4.04 -21.22 6.35
N ILE A 118 -4.07 -19.97 5.90
CA ILE A 118 -3.35 -18.88 6.55
C ILE A 118 -3.98 -18.56 7.90
N GLU A 119 -3.16 -18.48 8.95
CA GLU A 119 -3.55 -18.19 10.33
C GLU A 119 -2.97 -16.86 10.83
N LEU A 120 -1.94 -16.34 10.14
CA LEU A 120 -1.23 -15.11 10.47
C LEU A 120 -0.88 -14.34 9.19
N ILE A 121 -1.03 -13.02 9.21
CA ILE A 121 -0.51 -12.12 8.19
C ILE A 121 0.43 -11.11 8.83
N LEU A 122 1.63 -10.96 8.26
CA LEU A 122 2.58 -9.92 8.63
C LEU A 122 2.60 -8.85 7.54
N PHE A 123 2.13 -7.65 7.86
CA PHE A 123 2.23 -6.50 6.97
C PHE A 123 3.44 -5.65 7.33
N SER A 124 4.30 -5.32 6.35
CA SER A 124 5.44 -4.43 6.58
C SER A 124 5.09 -2.94 6.68
N TYR A 125 3.83 -2.60 6.37
CA TYR A 125 3.29 -1.25 6.40
C TYR A 125 1.77 -1.30 6.60
N LEU A 126 1.18 -0.18 7.03
CA LEU A 126 -0.27 -0.01 7.09
C LEU A 126 -0.91 -0.19 5.71
N PRO A 127 -2.03 -0.93 5.59
CA PRO A 127 -2.78 -1.02 4.34
C PRO A 127 -3.10 0.37 3.76
N HIS A 128 -2.66 0.64 2.54
CA HIS A 128 -2.79 1.96 1.94
C HIS A 128 -2.92 1.97 0.40
N PHE A 129 -2.75 0.84 -0.28
CA PHE A 129 -2.89 0.77 -1.74
C PHE A 129 -4.28 0.33 -2.21
N GLY A 130 -5.09 -0.20 -1.30
CA GLY A 130 -6.46 -0.65 -1.55
C GLY A 130 -6.54 -2.17 -1.66
N ASP A 131 -5.65 -2.81 -2.43
CA ASP A 131 -5.54 -4.26 -2.51
C ASP A 131 -5.19 -4.87 -1.15
N ASP A 132 -4.24 -4.27 -0.45
CA ASP A 132 -3.86 -4.62 0.92
C ASP A 132 -4.98 -4.38 1.95
N LEU A 133 -5.85 -3.38 1.73
CA LEU A 133 -7.02 -3.12 2.59
C LEU A 133 -8.07 -4.23 2.45
N ILE A 134 -8.31 -4.72 1.23
CA ILE A 134 -9.22 -5.86 1.00
C ILE A 134 -8.67 -7.09 1.71
N LEU A 135 -7.38 -7.39 1.53
CA LEU A 135 -6.72 -8.51 2.21
C LEU A 135 -6.85 -8.40 3.74
N TYR A 136 -6.57 -7.24 4.32
CA TYR A 136 -6.71 -7.01 5.76
C TYR A 136 -8.15 -7.22 6.24
N THR A 137 -9.12 -6.60 5.57
CA THR A 137 -10.54 -6.66 5.97
C THR A 137 -11.06 -8.09 5.91
N LEU A 138 -10.75 -8.81 4.82
CA LEU A 138 -11.12 -10.21 4.66
C LEU A 138 -10.44 -11.11 5.70
N ALA A 139 -9.15 -10.89 5.98
CA ALA A 139 -8.41 -11.62 7.01
C ALA A 139 -9.06 -11.48 8.39
N LYS A 140 -9.45 -10.25 8.78
CA LYS A 140 -10.15 -10.00 10.04
C LYS A 140 -11.49 -10.73 10.11
N LYS A 141 -12.28 -10.72 9.04
CA LYS A 141 -13.57 -11.43 8.97
C LYS A 141 -13.42 -12.96 9.02
N LEU A 142 -12.30 -13.48 8.50
CA LEU A 142 -11.95 -14.90 8.58
C LEU A 142 -11.31 -15.31 9.92
N GLY A 143 -11.10 -14.37 10.85
CA GLY A 143 -10.44 -14.65 12.13
C GLY A 143 -8.92 -14.89 12.00
N VAL A 144 -8.32 -14.51 10.88
CA VAL A 144 -6.87 -14.60 10.65
C VAL A 144 -6.18 -13.52 11.49
N THR A 145 -5.15 -13.89 12.24
CA THR A 145 -4.39 -12.92 13.04
C THR A 145 -3.61 -11.98 12.12
N THR A 146 -3.65 -10.68 12.36
CA THR A 146 -2.89 -9.68 11.61
C THR A 146 -1.90 -8.98 12.51
N VAL A 147 -0.66 -8.81 12.04
CA VAL A 147 0.34 -7.95 12.68
C VAL A 147 0.82 -6.95 11.65
N ILE A 148 0.65 -5.67 11.93
CA ILE A 148 1.00 -4.58 11.02
C ILE A 148 2.20 -3.85 11.60
N TYR A 149 3.30 -3.85 10.87
CA TYR A 149 4.52 -3.14 11.22
C TYR A 149 4.51 -1.75 10.58
N TYR A 150 5.17 -0.81 11.24
CA TYR A 150 5.41 0.52 10.72
C TYR A 150 6.81 0.99 11.10
N GLN A 151 7.55 1.52 10.13
CA GLN A 151 8.89 2.03 10.36
C GLN A 151 8.80 3.38 11.08
N SER A 152 9.54 3.54 12.18
CA SER A 152 9.68 4.84 12.82
C SER A 152 10.61 5.74 12.00
N HIS A 153 10.30 7.04 11.98
CA HIS A 153 11.26 8.05 11.52
C HIS A 153 12.43 8.24 12.50
N ILE A 154 12.30 7.73 13.73
CA ILE A 154 13.37 7.71 14.72
C ILE A 154 14.22 6.44 14.48
N PRO A 155 15.55 6.55 14.34
CA PRO A 155 16.43 5.41 14.14
C PRO A 155 16.29 4.32 15.19
N ASN A 156 16.52 3.06 14.79
CA ASN A 156 16.47 1.87 15.65
C ASN A 156 15.14 1.65 16.38
N ARG A 157 14.04 2.11 15.79
CA ARG A 157 12.68 1.91 16.31
C ARG A 157 11.74 1.44 15.22
N LEU A 158 10.84 0.56 15.62
CA LEU A 158 9.69 0.14 14.82
C LEU A 158 8.47 0.09 15.72
N TYR A 159 7.30 0.22 15.11
CA TYR A 159 6.03 0.02 15.78
C TYR A 159 5.35 -1.19 15.17
N TYR A 160 4.53 -1.87 15.96
CA TYR A 160 3.58 -2.84 15.44
C TYR A 160 2.23 -2.64 16.10
N MET A 161 1.18 -3.08 15.42
CA MET A 161 -0.20 -3.08 15.91
C MET A 161 -0.92 -4.34 15.43
N LEU A 162 -2.00 -4.71 16.13
CA LEU A 162 -2.82 -5.87 15.79
C LEU A 162 -4.09 -5.46 15.04
N ASP A 163 -4.55 -4.23 15.28
CA ASP A 163 -5.63 -3.59 14.53
C ASP A 163 -5.19 -2.23 13.98
N MET A 164 -5.76 -1.83 12.83
CA MET A 164 -5.55 -0.49 12.30
C MET A 164 -6.17 0.58 13.20
N ASP A 165 -7.24 0.23 13.93
CA ASP A 165 -7.90 1.16 14.86
C ASP A 165 -7.07 1.44 16.14
N ASP A 166 -6.01 0.67 16.37
CA ASP A 166 -5.04 0.91 17.45
C ASP A 166 -4.08 2.07 17.10
N TYR A 167 -4.01 2.48 15.83
CA TYR A 167 -3.08 3.51 15.40
C TYR A 167 -3.38 4.85 16.09
N GLY A 168 -2.41 5.34 16.85
CA GLY A 168 -2.53 6.59 17.59
C GLY A 168 -3.19 6.47 18.97
N ARG A 169 -3.61 5.26 19.38
CA ARG A 169 -4.09 4.98 20.74
C ARG A 169 -2.91 4.55 21.62
N PHE A 170 -2.44 5.45 22.46
CA PHE A 170 -1.26 5.22 23.31
C PHE A 170 -1.62 4.86 24.76
N GLU A 171 -2.90 4.93 25.12
CA GLU A 171 -3.40 4.75 26.49
C GLU A 171 -3.13 3.34 27.03
N THR A 172 -3.05 2.35 26.15
CA THR A 172 -2.82 0.94 26.48
C THR A 172 -1.36 0.53 26.42
N ILE A 173 -0.46 1.44 26.02
CA ILE A 173 0.96 1.14 25.85
C ILE A 173 1.71 1.51 27.14
N PRO A 174 2.45 0.57 27.76
CA PRO A 174 3.30 0.92 28.88
C PRO A 174 4.39 1.89 28.41
N LEU A 175 4.33 3.13 28.89
CA LEU A 175 5.34 4.15 28.62
C LEU A 175 6.67 3.72 29.23
N ARG A 176 7.55 3.17 28.40
CA ARG A 176 8.94 2.87 28.74
C ARG A 176 9.85 3.80 27.94
N PHE A 177 10.53 4.69 28.66
CA PHE A 177 11.50 5.59 28.08
C PHE A 177 12.90 5.00 28.25
N ASP A 178 13.26 4.05 27.38
CA ASP A 178 14.61 3.46 27.36
C ASP A 178 15.67 4.40 26.75
N HIS A 179 15.26 5.62 26.37
CA HIS A 179 16.08 6.60 25.68
C HIS A 179 15.77 8.02 26.18
N PRO A 180 16.76 8.93 26.12
CA PRO A 180 16.58 10.30 26.56
C PRO A 180 15.49 11.02 25.74
N TYR A 181 14.80 11.95 26.40
CA TYR A 181 13.82 12.81 25.78
C TYR A 181 14.44 13.60 24.62
N ILE A 182 13.81 13.56 23.45
CA ILE A 182 14.19 14.37 22.30
C ILE A 182 13.30 15.62 22.32
N SER A 183 13.90 16.78 22.59
CA SER A 183 13.21 18.05 22.46
C SER A 183 12.93 18.34 20.98
N ILE A 184 11.66 18.48 20.62
CA ILE A 184 11.25 18.95 19.30
C ILE A 184 10.99 20.45 19.43
N GLU A 185 11.87 21.27 18.87
CA GLU A 185 11.67 22.71 18.81
C GLU A 185 10.41 23.01 17.99
N LYS A 186 9.46 23.76 18.57
CA LYS A 186 8.25 24.23 17.86
C LYS A 186 8.60 25.37 16.89
N LYS A 187 9.43 25.09 15.90
CA LYS A 187 9.79 26.00 14.82
C LYS A 187 9.27 25.48 13.49
N TYR A 188 8.86 26.40 12.62
CA TYR A 188 8.60 26.06 11.23
C TYR A 188 9.93 25.81 10.52
N GLU A 189 10.08 24.62 9.95
CA GLU A 189 11.22 24.28 9.10
C GLU A 189 10.67 23.82 7.75
N LYS A 190 10.82 24.66 6.72
CA LYS A 190 10.33 24.37 5.36
C LYS A 190 11.05 23.16 4.74
N GLU A 191 12.31 22.97 5.10
CA GLU A 191 13.17 21.92 4.54
C GLU A 191 13.50 20.87 5.60
N HIS A 192 12.58 19.94 5.82
CA HIS A 192 12.88 18.80 6.67
C HIS A 192 14.00 17.94 6.08
N PHE A 193 14.71 17.20 6.93
CA PHE A 193 15.84 16.34 6.55
C PHE A 193 15.52 15.36 5.39
N TYR A 194 14.25 14.93 5.27
CA TYR A 194 13.77 14.04 4.21
C TYR A 194 13.36 14.73 2.90
N MET A 195 13.39 16.07 2.84
CA MET A 195 13.01 16.86 1.65
C MET A 195 14.19 17.26 0.76
N LYS A 196 15.44 17.10 1.24
CA LYS A 196 16.69 17.57 0.59
C LYS A 196 16.97 17.04 -0.83
N LYS A 197 16.12 16.16 -1.40
CA LYS A 197 16.32 15.56 -2.74
C LYS A 197 15.08 15.57 -3.65
N LYS A 198 13.98 16.29 -3.31
CA LYS A 198 12.80 16.31 -4.18
C LYS A 198 12.93 17.36 -5.30
N ARG A 199 13.02 16.91 -6.55
CA ARG A 199 12.74 17.75 -7.73
C ARG A 199 11.24 18.05 -7.78
N LEU A 200 10.80 19.09 -7.08
CA LEU A 200 9.40 19.52 -7.08
C LEU A 200 8.96 20.15 -8.40
N ASP A 201 9.91 20.57 -9.25
CA ASP A 201 9.62 21.19 -10.54
C ASP A 201 9.89 20.24 -11.71
N VAL A 202 9.06 19.22 -11.86
CA VAL A 202 9.05 18.43 -13.10
C VAL A 202 8.25 19.23 -14.14
N PRO A 203 8.80 19.61 -15.30
CA PRO A 203 8.04 20.31 -16.32
C PRO A 203 6.93 19.39 -16.86
N CYS A 204 5.75 19.95 -17.17
CA CYS A 204 4.62 19.14 -17.64
C CYS A 204 4.91 18.49 -19.00
N THR A 205 5.64 19.18 -19.88
CA THR A 205 5.97 18.78 -21.25
C THR A 205 6.78 17.47 -21.36
N PRO A 206 7.91 17.27 -20.65
CA PRO A 206 8.62 16.00 -20.64
C PRO A 206 7.79 14.83 -20.12
N ARG A 207 6.88 15.07 -19.16
CA ARG A 207 5.96 14.04 -18.65
C ARG A 207 4.97 13.64 -19.74
N PHE A 208 4.35 14.59 -20.42
CA PHE A 208 3.43 14.34 -21.52
C PHE A 208 4.10 13.60 -22.68
N LEU A 209 5.29 14.05 -23.12
CA LEU A 209 6.04 13.38 -24.19
C LEU A 209 6.40 11.94 -23.83
N LYS A 210 6.72 11.67 -22.55
CA LYS A 210 6.97 10.31 -22.05
C LYS A 210 5.71 9.45 -22.11
N GLU A 211 4.53 10.01 -21.81
CA GLU A 211 3.26 9.29 -21.92
C GLU A 211 2.85 9.06 -23.38
N ILE A 212 3.02 10.04 -24.27
CA ILE A 212 2.81 9.86 -25.72
C ILE A 212 3.74 8.77 -26.27
N ARG A 213 5.04 8.81 -25.92
CA ARG A 213 5.99 7.77 -26.30
C ARG A 213 5.58 6.39 -25.76
N ARG A 214 5.01 6.33 -24.55
CA ARG A 214 4.48 5.09 -23.97
C ARG A 214 3.25 4.56 -24.71
N ILE A 215 2.35 5.44 -25.17
CA ILE A 215 1.17 5.06 -25.95
C ILE A 215 1.59 4.54 -27.33
N VAL A 216 2.52 5.24 -27.98
CA VAL A 216 2.97 4.91 -29.35
C VAL A 216 3.84 3.65 -29.39
N PHE A 217 4.77 3.49 -28.44
CA PHE A 217 5.81 2.44 -28.53
C PHE A 217 5.60 1.24 -27.59
N ARG A 218 4.66 1.27 -26.63
CA ARG A 218 4.34 0.10 -25.80
C ARG A 218 2.93 -0.41 -26.14
N ARG A 219 2.85 -1.57 -26.79
CA ARG A 219 1.61 -2.33 -27.07
C ARG A 219 0.78 -2.74 -25.84
N ARG A 220 1.24 -2.44 -24.63
CA ARG A 220 0.55 -2.68 -23.36
C ARG A 220 0.49 -1.38 -22.56
N ASN A 221 -0.47 -0.50 -22.86
CA ASN A 221 -0.84 0.58 -21.94
C ASN A 221 -2.34 0.88 -22.06
N ARG A 222 -3.03 0.92 -20.91
CA ARG A 222 -4.47 1.17 -20.76
C ARG A 222 -4.84 2.67 -20.76
N ILE A 223 -3.86 3.57 -20.78
CA ILE A 223 -4.10 5.02 -20.78
C ILE A 223 -4.31 5.46 -22.22
N GLY A 224 -5.56 5.73 -22.59
CA GLY A 224 -5.92 6.28 -23.89
C GLY A 224 -5.32 7.67 -24.12
N PHE A 225 -5.15 8.05 -25.39
CA PHE A 225 -4.63 9.37 -25.79
C PHE A 225 -5.37 10.54 -25.12
N LEU A 226 -6.69 10.43 -24.96
CA LEU A 226 -7.52 11.43 -24.27
C LEU A 226 -7.11 11.63 -22.80
N ASN A 227 -6.73 10.56 -22.10
CA ASN A 227 -6.27 10.64 -20.71
C ASN A 227 -4.90 11.30 -20.61
N ALA A 228 -4.00 11.04 -21.56
CA ALA A 228 -2.72 11.74 -21.63
C ALA A 228 -2.90 13.25 -21.83
N LEU A 229 -3.88 13.67 -22.65
CA LEU A 229 -4.25 15.08 -22.80
C LEU A 229 -4.85 15.67 -21.52
N LYS A 230 -5.73 14.93 -20.84
CA LYS A 230 -6.32 15.35 -19.56
C LYS A 230 -5.24 15.57 -18.50
N LEU A 231 -4.34 14.60 -18.32
CA LEU A 231 -3.18 14.70 -17.44
C LEU A 231 -2.32 15.95 -17.70
N GLN A 232 -2.10 16.28 -18.97
CA GLN A 232 -1.33 17.47 -19.34
C GLN A 232 -2.07 18.76 -18.95
N ARG A 233 -3.38 18.83 -19.21
CA ARG A 233 -4.22 19.97 -18.80
C ARG A 233 -4.23 20.14 -17.28
N ASP A 234 -4.40 19.05 -16.54
CA ASP A 234 -4.42 19.05 -15.08
C ASP A 234 -3.06 19.47 -14.49
N CYS A 235 -1.94 19.02 -15.09
CA CYS A 235 -0.60 19.48 -14.69
C CYS A 235 -0.42 20.99 -14.85
N ILE A 236 -0.83 21.54 -16.01
CA ILE A 236 -0.75 22.99 -16.27
C ILE A 236 -1.63 23.77 -15.29
N ARG A 237 -2.87 23.30 -15.07
CA ARG A 237 -3.82 23.89 -14.14
C ARG A 237 -3.29 23.87 -12.70
N TYR A 238 -2.74 22.74 -12.26
CA TYR A 238 -2.13 22.59 -10.95
C TYR A 238 -0.98 23.58 -10.77
N LYS A 239 -0.04 23.69 -11.73
CA LYS A 239 1.07 24.65 -11.63
C LYS A 239 0.59 26.11 -11.58
N LYS A 240 -0.43 26.46 -12.37
CA LYS A 240 -1.05 27.80 -12.33
C LYS A 240 -1.66 28.09 -10.95
N ASN A 241 -2.39 27.14 -10.39
CA ASN A 241 -3.02 27.27 -9.08
C ASN A 241 -2.00 27.27 -7.94
N LEU A 242 -0.96 26.44 -8.02
CA LEU A 242 0.11 26.38 -7.02
C LEU A 242 0.81 27.74 -6.91
N LYS A 243 1.13 28.39 -8.04
CA LYS A 243 1.69 29.76 -8.05
C LYS A 243 0.72 30.80 -7.48
N LYS A 244 -0.59 30.65 -7.75
CA LYS A 244 -1.62 31.59 -7.28
C LYS A 244 -1.90 31.46 -5.78
N HIS A 245 -1.82 30.25 -5.23
CA HIS A 245 -2.28 29.92 -3.87
C HIS A 245 -1.12 29.54 -2.93
N SER A 246 0.14 29.61 -3.37
CA SER A 246 1.29 29.36 -2.50
C SER A 246 1.41 30.47 -1.47
N ILE A 247 1.36 30.10 -0.19
CA ILE A 247 1.66 30.99 0.93
C ILE A 247 3.15 30.90 1.28
N ASN A 248 3.77 32.05 1.55
CA ASN A 248 5.19 32.12 1.93
C ASN A 248 5.41 31.99 3.44
N HIS A 249 4.34 32.09 4.23
CA HIS A 249 4.38 32.03 5.69
C HIS A 249 3.09 31.35 6.19
N ILE A 250 3.20 30.52 7.22
CA ILE A 250 2.07 29.87 7.89
C ILE A 250 1.84 30.60 9.21
N ASP A 251 0.63 31.09 9.45
CA ASP A 251 0.26 31.70 10.72
C ASP A 251 -0.13 30.62 11.73
N PHE A 252 0.72 30.39 12.73
CA PHE A 252 0.50 29.44 13.81
C PHE A 252 -0.30 30.03 14.99
N ARG A 253 -0.74 31.30 14.92
CA ARG A 253 -1.45 31.99 16.02
C ARG A 253 -2.97 31.78 16.01
N ARG A 254 -3.48 31.00 15.05
CA ARG A 254 -4.90 30.61 14.98
C ARG A 254 -5.02 29.11 15.24
N GLY A 255 -4.97 28.75 16.52
CA GLY A 255 -5.22 27.41 17.04
C GLY A 255 -5.79 27.54 18.44
#